data_AF-A0A819VKB7-F1
#
_entry.id   AF-A0A819VKB7-F1
#
_cell.length_a   1.000
_cell.length_b   1.000
_cell.length_c   1.000
_cell.angle_alpha   90.00
_cell.angle_beta   90.00
_cell.angle_gamma   90.00
#
_symmetry.space_group_name_H-M   'P 1'
#
loop_
_entity.id
_entity.type
_entity.pdbx_description
1 polymer ?
#
loop_
_entity_poly.entity_id
_entity_poly.type
_entity_poly.pdbx_seq_one_letter_code
_entity_poly.pdbx_strand_id
1 'polypeptide(L)'
;MNPNGLIERHAIGRFKDLGSLYDIRKDEFQMERLFKDTLSESYIETNDCPSLNYWFDYHDSEKQTLDKLNVEANLKLSLMAGFVHAEGSVKYLTQTKRNSHTVRGTFIYQVKTKHQRLSVSMEKLCKYFSSYAFENPSATHVVVGITWGANVAATFEQIVENSDEKERIEGMLQANFANLKINSDGKANVNCDKQEKLDVKSLKIYFSGDALASKCPQTIEDVMRVCEDVPNLIKETNNGKGIQLIYTLCSLEQIAKITKIKNNITRLIQDVSSEIINGLENIFEEMNNQQKKLNDFLYDIQPWKKYLPRQWMVLIETKISNFNHEALELKGEISKLLVAIRSNEHKEPEMIKLIEGFSEHPCSSIETEKFLENNKNIKNKINNLQRINPNKNELLEKIHSIEDYIEDYIEDNDIYLLHICEEWLNQNKKNSFKQIKYFNNLKNNEKDNKNVKFWVIDYDLQPHLVKEPAKSVIYYYSRNGSIESRDVLKDSLSELSRKQIDLILKENPNLAERDLKTRFQEFINVYPDDELSKEDFIKELKKLFPE
;
A
#
# COMPACT_ATOMS: atom_id res chain seq x y z
N MET A 1 -9.87 37.30 -4.98
CA MET A 1 -10.83 37.02 -6.07
C MET A 1 -10.43 37.75 -7.35
N ASN A 2 -10.57 37.08 -8.50
CA ASN A 2 -10.35 37.62 -9.84
C ASN A 2 -11.36 38.75 -10.14
N PRO A 3 -10.96 39.93 -10.64
CA PRO A 3 -11.86 41.08 -10.87
C PRO A 3 -13.06 40.79 -11.79
N ASN A 4 -12.99 39.73 -12.60
CA ASN A 4 -14.07 39.30 -13.50
C ASN A 4 -14.95 38.17 -12.93
N GLY A 5 -14.68 37.69 -11.71
CA GLY A 5 -15.42 36.59 -11.05
C GLY A 5 -15.46 35.28 -11.82
N LEU A 6 -14.50 35.11 -12.72
CA LEU A 6 -14.28 33.88 -13.47
C LEU A 6 -13.26 33.03 -12.74
N ILE A 7 -13.59 31.75 -12.61
CA ILE A 7 -12.70 30.72 -12.07
C ILE A 7 -12.72 29.50 -12.99
N GLU A 8 -11.63 28.75 -12.99
CA GLU A 8 -11.57 27.45 -13.67
C GLU A 8 -11.88 26.32 -12.68
N ARG A 9 -12.51 25.26 -13.17
CA ARG A 9 -12.88 24.09 -12.38
C ARG A 9 -12.72 22.84 -13.25
N HIS A 10 -11.91 21.88 -12.82
CA HIS A 10 -11.77 20.63 -13.56
C HIS A 10 -13.11 19.87 -13.61
N ALA A 11 -13.40 19.28 -14.77
CA ALA A 11 -14.64 18.54 -14.98
C ALA A 11 -14.65 17.24 -14.16
N ILE A 12 -13.50 16.60 -14.00
CA ILE A 12 -13.30 15.38 -13.20
C ILE A 12 -14.30 14.26 -13.60
N GLY A 13 -14.50 14.07 -14.91
CA GLY A 13 -15.44 13.07 -15.43
C GLY A 13 -16.91 13.48 -15.42
N ARG A 14 -17.26 14.68 -14.94
CA ARG A 14 -18.63 15.21 -14.97
C ARG A 14 -18.91 15.87 -16.31
N PHE A 15 -20.08 15.62 -16.90
CA PHE A 15 -20.51 16.19 -18.18
C PHE A 15 -21.66 17.17 -17.98
N LYS A 16 -21.46 18.43 -18.35
CA LYS A 16 -22.43 19.52 -18.18
C LYS A 16 -22.38 20.51 -19.33
N ASP A 17 -23.43 21.30 -19.45
CA ASP A 17 -23.57 22.25 -20.55
C ASP A 17 -23.34 23.69 -20.08
N LEU A 18 -23.17 24.59 -21.04
CA LEU A 18 -23.25 26.03 -20.78
C LEU A 18 -24.59 26.38 -20.11
N GLY A 19 -24.52 27.24 -19.08
CA GLY A 19 -25.66 27.61 -18.27
C GLY A 19 -25.98 26.67 -17.11
N SER A 20 -25.26 25.55 -16.95
CA SER A 20 -25.43 24.67 -15.78
C SER A 20 -25.01 25.40 -14.51
N LEU A 21 -25.83 25.34 -13.46
CA LEU A 21 -25.54 25.96 -12.18
C LEU A 21 -24.65 25.07 -11.31
N TYR A 22 -23.80 25.68 -10.50
CA TYR A 22 -22.78 25.00 -9.69
C TYR A 22 -22.72 25.58 -8.28
N ASP A 23 -22.60 24.72 -7.26
CA ASP A 23 -22.28 25.10 -5.90
C ASP A 23 -20.79 24.85 -5.62
N ILE A 24 -19.98 25.91 -5.62
CA ILE A 24 -18.54 25.82 -5.32
C ILE A 24 -18.24 25.37 -3.89
N ARG A 25 -19.18 25.52 -2.96
CA ARG A 25 -18.96 25.18 -1.55
C ARG A 25 -18.90 23.66 -1.37
N LYS A 26 -19.73 22.95 -2.13
CA LYS A 26 -19.87 21.49 -2.15
C LYS A 26 -19.23 20.83 -3.37
N ASP A 27 -18.75 21.62 -4.33
CA ASP A 27 -18.32 21.17 -5.66
C ASP A 27 -19.39 20.34 -6.41
N GLU A 28 -20.65 20.81 -6.39
CA GLU A 28 -21.80 20.06 -6.93
C GLU A 28 -22.60 20.85 -7.98
N PHE A 29 -22.98 20.19 -9.07
CA PHE A 29 -23.88 20.78 -10.08
C PHE A 29 -25.35 20.71 -9.62
N GLN A 30 -26.07 21.80 -9.84
CA GLN A 30 -27.49 21.88 -9.49
C GLN A 30 -28.38 21.41 -10.65
N MET A 31 -29.65 21.09 -10.34
CA MET A 31 -30.61 20.65 -11.36
C MET A 31 -31.09 21.81 -12.23
N GLU A 32 -31.29 22.99 -11.66
CA GLU A 32 -31.70 24.18 -12.39
C GLU A 32 -30.58 24.73 -13.28
N ARG A 33 -30.98 25.49 -14.28
CA ARG A 33 -30.11 26.11 -15.28
C ARG A 33 -30.34 27.60 -15.33
N LEU A 34 -29.31 28.35 -15.72
CA LEU A 34 -29.40 29.79 -15.87
C LEU A 34 -30.41 30.19 -16.94
N PHE A 35 -30.46 29.48 -18.07
CA PHE A 35 -31.32 29.81 -19.21
C PHE A 35 -32.64 29.04 -19.17
N LYS A 36 -33.75 29.70 -19.53
CA LYS A 36 -35.10 29.09 -19.60
C LYS A 36 -35.18 28.00 -20.66
N ASP A 37 -34.57 28.24 -21.81
CA ASP A 37 -34.56 27.38 -22.98
C ASP A 37 -33.12 27.17 -23.46
N THR A 38 -32.92 26.23 -24.37
CA THR A 38 -31.63 26.04 -25.05
C THR A 38 -31.22 27.31 -25.76
N LEU A 39 -30.02 27.81 -25.46
CA LEU A 39 -29.44 28.96 -26.14
C LEU A 39 -29.20 28.66 -27.63
N SER A 40 -29.50 29.65 -28.48
CA SER A 40 -29.09 29.62 -29.89
C SER A 40 -27.58 29.49 -30.03
N GLU A 41 -27.13 28.69 -31.00
CA GLU A 41 -25.71 28.53 -31.33
C GLU A 41 -25.02 29.86 -31.69
N SER A 42 -25.78 30.85 -32.19
CA SER A 42 -25.27 32.20 -32.47
C SER A 42 -24.72 32.94 -31.23
N TYR A 43 -25.09 32.51 -30.02
CA TYR A 43 -24.61 33.07 -28.75
C TYR A 43 -23.44 32.30 -28.14
N ILE A 44 -22.94 31.31 -28.86
CA ILE A 44 -21.86 30.43 -28.41
C ILE A 44 -20.71 30.56 -29.41
N GLU A 45 -19.55 30.97 -28.90
CA GLU A 45 -18.30 31.00 -29.65
C GLU A 45 -17.53 29.72 -29.34
N THR A 46 -17.00 29.06 -30.36
CA THR A 46 -16.09 27.92 -30.21
C THR A 46 -14.81 28.23 -30.96
N ASN A 47 -13.71 28.35 -30.22
CA ASN A 47 -12.39 28.65 -30.75
C ASN A 47 -11.48 27.44 -30.61
N ASP A 48 -10.59 27.23 -31.58
CA ASP A 48 -9.56 26.20 -31.47
C ASP A 48 -8.57 26.58 -30.36
N CYS A 49 -8.25 25.61 -29.49
CA CYS A 49 -7.31 25.71 -28.39
C CYS A 49 -6.48 24.42 -28.30
N PRO A 50 -5.72 24.08 -29.35
CA PRO A 50 -4.93 22.85 -29.37
C PRO A 50 -3.78 22.93 -28.36
N SER A 51 -3.70 21.97 -27.46
CA SER A 51 -2.53 21.78 -26.60
C SER A 51 -2.34 20.30 -26.29
N LEU A 52 -1.09 19.83 -26.26
CA LEU A 52 -0.73 18.47 -25.93
C LEU A 52 0.24 18.49 -24.76
N ASN A 53 -0.14 17.81 -23.67
CA ASN A 53 0.67 17.65 -22.47
C ASN A 53 0.77 16.16 -22.12
N TYR A 54 1.90 15.75 -21.58
CA TYR A 54 2.05 14.40 -21.04
C TYR A 54 3.04 14.41 -19.87
N TRP A 55 2.85 13.47 -18.95
CA TRP A 55 3.77 13.27 -17.82
C TRP A 55 3.61 11.87 -17.26
N PHE A 56 4.57 11.48 -16.44
CA PHE A 56 4.52 10.22 -15.69
C PHE A 56 4.35 10.50 -14.20
N ASP A 57 3.47 9.75 -13.56
CA ASP A 57 3.21 9.82 -12.15
C ASP A 57 3.56 8.52 -11.43
N TYR A 58 4.47 8.60 -10.47
CA TYR A 58 4.98 7.44 -9.72
C TYR A 58 4.09 7.05 -8.53
N HIS A 59 2.99 7.78 -8.30
CA HIS A 59 2.07 7.55 -7.17
C HIS A 59 2.80 7.54 -5.82
N ASP A 60 3.74 8.47 -5.63
CA ASP A 60 4.50 8.61 -4.39
C ASP A 60 3.60 9.14 -3.27
N SER A 61 2.78 10.15 -3.57
CA SER A 61 1.76 10.71 -2.67
C SER A 61 0.53 11.18 -3.45
N GLU A 62 -0.64 11.14 -2.80
CA GLU A 62 -1.90 11.62 -3.41
C GLU A 62 -1.83 13.11 -3.71
N LYS A 63 -1.18 13.88 -2.81
CA LYS A 63 -0.92 15.31 -3.00
C LYS A 63 -0.14 15.59 -4.29
N GLN A 64 0.99 14.91 -4.52
CA GLN A 64 1.78 15.13 -5.74
C GLN A 64 1.02 14.73 -7.01
N THR A 65 0.23 13.66 -6.95
CA THR A 65 -0.64 13.24 -8.05
C THR A 65 -1.64 14.33 -8.44
N LEU A 66 -2.31 14.93 -7.45
CA LEU A 66 -3.28 16.01 -7.66
C LEU A 66 -2.62 17.33 -8.10
N ASP A 67 -1.43 17.64 -7.58
CA ASP A 67 -0.65 18.82 -7.96
C ASP A 67 -0.20 18.78 -9.43
N LYS A 68 0.17 17.59 -9.95
CA LYS A 68 0.57 17.42 -11.37
C LYS A 68 -0.54 17.74 -12.36
N LEU A 69 -1.81 17.63 -11.95
CA LEU A 69 -2.95 18.02 -12.79
C LEU A 69 -3.32 19.50 -12.68
N ASN A 70 -2.61 20.28 -11.87
CA ASN A 70 -2.95 21.67 -11.57
C ASN A 70 -4.42 21.81 -11.09
N VAL A 71 -4.88 20.85 -10.28
CA VAL A 71 -6.20 20.91 -9.65
C VAL A 71 -6.17 22.03 -8.61
N GLU A 72 -7.14 22.95 -8.68
CA GLU A 72 -7.26 24.04 -7.72
C GLU A 72 -7.45 23.51 -6.29
N ALA A 73 -6.84 24.19 -5.31
CA ALA A 73 -6.71 23.72 -3.93
C ALA A 73 -8.03 23.29 -3.28
N ASN A 74 -9.11 24.05 -3.47
CA ASN A 74 -10.41 23.66 -2.94
C ASN A 74 -10.92 22.37 -3.56
N LEU A 75 -10.89 22.23 -4.89
CA LEU A 75 -11.30 20.98 -5.54
C LEU A 75 -10.39 19.81 -5.15
N LYS A 76 -9.10 20.06 -4.94
CA LYS A 76 -8.15 19.05 -4.45
C LYS A 76 -8.57 18.53 -3.07
N LEU A 77 -8.85 19.41 -2.11
CA LEU A 77 -9.38 18.99 -0.80
C LEU A 77 -10.71 18.24 -0.94
N SER A 78 -11.54 18.63 -1.90
CA SER A 78 -12.81 17.95 -2.16
C SER A 78 -12.66 16.51 -2.64
N LEU A 79 -11.63 16.25 -3.44
CA LEU A 79 -11.27 14.91 -3.88
C LEU A 79 -10.70 14.07 -2.73
N MET A 80 -9.77 14.62 -1.94
CA MET A 80 -9.13 13.91 -0.83
C MET A 80 -10.12 13.54 0.29
N ALA A 81 -11.03 14.46 0.60
CA ALA A 81 -12.11 14.26 1.57
C ALA A 81 -13.23 13.33 1.05
N GLY A 82 -13.27 13.09 -0.27
CA GLY A 82 -14.14 12.09 -0.88
C GLY A 82 -15.58 12.53 -1.15
N PHE A 83 -15.88 13.84 -1.17
CA PHE A 83 -17.21 14.33 -1.59
C PHE A 83 -17.29 14.65 -3.09
N VAL A 84 -16.16 14.68 -3.80
CA VAL A 84 -16.11 14.62 -5.27
C VAL A 84 -15.44 13.31 -5.67
N HIS A 85 -16.03 12.58 -6.61
CA HIS A 85 -15.47 11.34 -7.13
C HIS A 85 -14.88 11.55 -8.52
N ALA A 86 -13.67 11.05 -8.73
CA ALA A 86 -13.03 11.03 -10.03
C ALA A 86 -13.57 9.88 -10.89
N GLU A 87 -14.12 10.22 -12.05
CA GLU A 87 -14.70 9.27 -12.99
C GLU A 87 -13.98 9.29 -14.35
N GLY A 88 -14.22 8.27 -15.18
CA GLY A 88 -13.64 8.17 -16.52
C GLY A 88 -12.11 8.13 -16.52
N SER A 89 -11.50 8.87 -17.45
CA SER A 89 -10.04 8.94 -17.63
C SER A 89 -9.25 9.45 -16.43
N VAL A 90 -9.88 10.18 -15.51
CA VAL A 90 -9.21 10.76 -14.33
C VAL A 90 -9.38 9.91 -13.07
N LYS A 91 -10.00 8.73 -13.17
CA LYS A 91 -10.19 7.80 -12.04
C LYS A 91 -8.88 7.43 -11.34
N TYR A 92 -7.74 7.53 -12.03
CA TYR A 92 -6.42 7.26 -11.45
C TYR A 92 -6.05 8.22 -10.31
N LEU A 93 -6.66 9.42 -10.23
CA LEU A 93 -6.31 10.46 -9.26
C LEU A 93 -6.58 10.08 -7.82
N THR A 94 -7.56 9.22 -7.59
CA THR A 94 -7.94 8.76 -6.26
C THR A 94 -7.50 7.32 -6.02
N GLN A 95 -6.60 6.78 -6.85
CA GLN A 95 -6.10 5.41 -6.73
C GLN A 95 -4.66 5.41 -6.23
N THR A 96 -4.49 5.25 -4.91
CA THR A 96 -3.20 5.17 -4.25
C THR A 96 -2.71 3.73 -4.09
N LYS A 97 -1.39 3.55 -3.93
CA LYS A 97 -0.77 2.26 -3.57
C LYS A 97 -1.36 1.79 -2.23
N ARG A 98 -1.91 0.58 -2.19
CA ARG A 98 -2.50 0.00 -0.95
C ARG A 98 -1.45 -0.58 0.01
N ASN A 99 -0.28 -0.96 -0.51
CA ASN A 99 0.83 -1.54 0.23
C ASN A 99 2.15 -1.16 -0.47
N SER A 100 3.29 -1.32 0.21
CA SER A 100 4.62 -1.02 -0.31
C SER A 100 5.18 -2.06 -1.27
N HIS A 101 4.54 -3.24 -1.31
CA HIS A 101 4.80 -4.36 -2.23
C HIS A 101 4.23 -4.15 -3.64
N THR A 102 3.57 -3.03 -3.90
CA THR A 102 3.03 -2.71 -5.22
C THR A 102 3.86 -1.61 -5.89
N VAL A 103 4.50 -1.94 -7.01
CA VAL A 103 5.02 -0.94 -7.95
C VAL A 103 3.84 -0.44 -8.77
N ARG A 104 3.67 0.88 -8.82
CA ARG A 104 2.59 1.51 -9.56
C ARG A 104 3.05 2.83 -10.15
N GLY A 105 2.81 3.03 -11.43
CA GLY A 105 3.04 4.30 -12.11
C GLY A 105 1.98 4.55 -13.17
N THR A 106 1.55 5.79 -13.36
CA THR A 106 0.58 6.15 -14.41
C THR A 106 1.25 7.08 -15.41
N PHE A 107 1.19 6.71 -16.68
CA PHE A 107 1.44 7.64 -17.78
C PHE A 107 0.15 8.39 -18.10
N ILE A 108 0.22 9.71 -18.16
CA ILE A 108 -0.91 10.57 -18.50
C ILE A 108 -0.61 11.34 -19.78
N TYR A 109 -1.59 11.32 -20.67
CA TYR A 109 -1.58 12.03 -21.94
C TYR A 109 -2.86 12.87 -22.04
N GLN A 110 -2.70 14.19 -22.16
CA GLN A 110 -3.78 15.16 -22.20
C GLN A 110 -3.72 15.96 -23.49
N VAL A 111 -4.85 16.00 -24.20
CA VAL A 111 -5.03 16.83 -25.40
C VAL A 111 -6.19 17.78 -25.15
N LYS A 112 -5.99 19.08 -25.33
CA LYS A 112 -7.06 20.09 -25.45
C LYS A 112 -7.25 20.39 -26.94
N THR A 113 -8.48 20.67 -27.34
CA THR A 113 -8.84 20.87 -28.75
C THR A 113 -9.54 22.19 -28.99
N LYS A 114 -10.63 22.44 -28.25
CA LYS A 114 -11.52 23.59 -28.45
C LYS A 114 -11.92 24.19 -27.13
N HIS A 115 -12.10 25.50 -27.12
CA HIS A 115 -12.71 26.23 -26.02
C HIS A 115 -14.03 26.82 -26.48
N GLN A 116 -15.13 26.41 -25.84
CA GLN A 116 -16.48 26.86 -26.12
C GLN A 116 -16.94 27.81 -25.01
N ARG A 117 -17.45 28.99 -25.33
CA ARG A 117 -17.90 29.98 -24.36
C ARG A 117 -19.09 30.79 -24.85
N LEU A 118 -19.75 31.49 -23.93
CA LEU A 118 -20.76 32.49 -24.29
C LEU A 118 -20.09 33.66 -25.05
N SER A 119 -20.58 33.97 -26.25
CA SER A 119 -20.01 35.01 -27.14
C SER A 119 -20.60 36.40 -26.90
N VAL A 120 -21.65 36.48 -26.08
CA VAL A 120 -22.42 37.69 -25.83
C VAL A 120 -22.41 38.01 -24.33
N SER A 121 -22.42 39.32 -24.00
CA SER A 121 -22.40 39.77 -22.61
C SER A 121 -23.65 39.32 -21.84
N MET A 122 -23.48 39.15 -20.53
CA MET A 122 -24.56 38.72 -19.64
C MET A 122 -25.74 39.71 -19.62
N GLU A 123 -25.51 41.01 -19.85
CA GLU A 123 -26.62 41.99 -19.94
C GLU A 123 -27.55 41.70 -21.12
N LYS A 124 -27.01 41.28 -22.26
CA LYS A 124 -27.82 40.98 -23.44
C LYS A 124 -28.55 39.65 -23.32
N LEU A 125 -27.97 38.71 -22.55
CA LEU A 125 -28.56 37.39 -22.30
C LEU A 125 -29.61 37.40 -21.18
N CYS A 126 -29.70 38.46 -20.37
CA CYS A 126 -30.54 38.49 -19.18
C CYS A 126 -32.03 38.20 -19.44
N LYS A 127 -32.55 38.57 -20.61
CA LYS A 127 -33.93 38.28 -21.04
C LYS A 127 -34.25 36.78 -21.13
N TYR A 128 -33.22 35.94 -21.30
CA TYR A 128 -33.34 34.48 -21.38
C TYR A 128 -33.12 33.78 -20.05
N PHE A 129 -32.77 34.52 -18.99
CA PHE A 129 -32.49 33.91 -17.69
C PHE A 129 -33.77 33.42 -17.02
N SER A 130 -33.69 32.24 -16.41
CA SER A 130 -34.72 31.69 -15.54
C SER A 130 -34.72 32.41 -14.19
N SER A 131 -35.91 32.75 -13.67
CA SER A 131 -36.03 33.33 -12.32
C SER A 131 -35.56 32.34 -11.24
N TYR A 132 -35.86 31.05 -11.44
CA TYR A 132 -35.48 29.97 -10.52
C TYR A 132 -33.96 29.84 -10.34
N ALA A 133 -33.17 30.20 -11.34
CA ALA A 133 -31.70 30.13 -11.26
C ALA A 133 -31.11 31.03 -10.16
N PHE A 134 -31.78 32.15 -9.90
CA PHE A 134 -31.38 33.14 -8.91
C PHE A 134 -32.06 32.91 -7.56
N GLU A 135 -33.13 32.12 -7.51
CA GLU A 135 -33.84 31.73 -6.29
C GLU A 135 -33.21 30.49 -5.62
N ASN A 136 -32.50 29.64 -6.36
CA ASN A 136 -31.81 28.47 -5.78
C ASN A 136 -30.70 28.94 -4.79
N PRO A 137 -30.81 28.63 -3.48
CA PRO A 137 -29.83 29.04 -2.47
C PRO A 137 -28.52 28.25 -2.51
N SER A 138 -28.51 27.09 -3.19
CA SER A 138 -27.35 26.22 -3.36
C SER A 138 -26.46 26.65 -4.53
N ALA A 139 -27.04 27.11 -5.64
CA ALA A 139 -26.26 27.57 -6.79
C ALA A 139 -25.38 28.78 -6.42
N THR A 140 -24.08 28.78 -6.67
CA THR A 140 -23.21 29.95 -6.46
C THR A 140 -22.63 30.49 -7.77
N HIS A 141 -22.40 29.59 -8.73
CA HIS A 141 -21.79 29.88 -10.00
C HIS A 141 -22.59 29.26 -11.16
N VAL A 142 -22.22 29.63 -12.38
CA VAL A 142 -22.74 29.06 -13.62
C VAL A 142 -21.61 28.77 -14.61
N VAL A 143 -21.73 27.69 -15.37
CA VAL A 143 -20.81 27.35 -16.46
C VAL A 143 -21.00 28.34 -17.62
N VAL A 144 -19.96 29.11 -17.92
CA VAL A 144 -19.94 30.09 -19.02
C VAL A 144 -18.94 29.74 -20.12
N GLY A 145 -18.05 28.79 -19.84
CA GLY A 145 -17.08 28.24 -20.78
C GLY A 145 -16.76 26.79 -20.48
N ILE A 146 -16.36 26.06 -21.51
CA ILE A 146 -15.97 24.65 -21.47
C ILE A 146 -14.75 24.48 -22.36
N THR A 147 -13.66 23.99 -21.78
CA THR A 147 -12.49 23.51 -22.52
C THR A 147 -12.64 22.02 -22.77
N TRP A 148 -12.58 21.66 -24.05
CA TRP A 148 -12.78 20.32 -24.56
C TRP A 148 -11.46 19.65 -24.93
N GLY A 149 -11.46 18.32 -24.96
CA GLY A 149 -10.30 17.53 -25.33
C GLY A 149 -10.45 16.05 -24.97
N ALA A 150 -9.36 15.40 -24.58
CA ALA A 150 -9.39 14.06 -24.00
C ALA A 150 -8.22 13.87 -23.04
N ASN A 151 -8.43 13.05 -22.01
CA ASN A 151 -7.33 12.50 -21.23
C ASN A 151 -7.23 10.98 -21.48
N VAL A 152 -6.00 10.50 -21.45
CA VAL A 152 -5.66 9.09 -21.44
C VAL A 152 -4.73 8.84 -20.27
N ALA A 153 -5.05 7.84 -19.47
CA ALA A 153 -4.24 7.37 -18.36
C ALA A 153 -3.96 5.87 -18.54
N ALA A 154 -2.68 5.50 -18.56
CA ALA A 154 -2.22 4.12 -18.55
C ALA A 154 -1.49 3.85 -17.24
N THR A 155 -2.12 3.10 -16.34
CA THR A 155 -1.53 2.70 -15.05
C THR A 155 -0.84 1.37 -15.19
N PHE A 156 0.46 1.35 -14.97
CA PHE A 156 1.32 0.20 -14.87
C PHE A 156 1.38 -0.25 -13.42
N GLU A 157 1.07 -1.51 -13.13
CA GLU A 157 1.04 -2.05 -11.77
C GLU A 157 1.61 -3.46 -11.73
N GLN A 158 2.47 -3.72 -10.75
CA GLN A 158 2.99 -5.04 -10.45
C GLN A 158 3.16 -5.21 -8.94
N ILE A 159 2.73 -6.36 -8.42
CA ILE A 159 3.05 -6.78 -7.05
C ILE A 159 4.43 -7.45 -7.11
N VAL A 160 5.33 -7.04 -6.23
CA VAL A 160 6.71 -7.50 -6.13
C VAL A 160 6.95 -8.16 -4.79
N GLU A 161 7.90 -9.11 -4.75
CA GLU A 161 8.20 -9.86 -3.53
C GLU A 161 9.35 -9.27 -2.72
N ASN A 162 10.23 -8.49 -3.35
CA ASN A 162 11.42 -7.93 -2.70
C ASN A 162 11.77 -6.52 -3.21
N SER A 163 12.61 -5.83 -2.44
CA SER A 163 13.06 -4.46 -2.72
C SER A 163 13.83 -4.32 -4.02
N ASP A 164 14.63 -5.33 -4.39
CA ASP A 164 15.49 -5.27 -5.56
C ASP A 164 14.65 -5.33 -6.84
N GLU A 165 13.63 -6.20 -6.87
CA GLU A 165 12.65 -6.26 -7.94
C GLU A 165 11.85 -4.95 -8.03
N LYS A 166 11.47 -4.38 -6.88
CA LYS A 166 10.78 -3.09 -6.81
C LYS A 166 11.60 -1.99 -7.49
N GLU A 167 12.83 -1.78 -7.04
CA GLU A 167 13.74 -0.74 -7.54
C GLU A 167 14.00 -0.94 -9.03
N ARG A 168 14.19 -2.20 -9.46
CA ARG A 168 14.41 -2.54 -10.87
C ARG A 168 13.19 -2.18 -11.75
N ILE A 169 11.96 -2.45 -11.30
CA ILE A 169 10.75 -2.11 -12.08
C ILE A 169 10.49 -0.60 -12.05
N GLU A 170 10.65 0.06 -10.91
CA GLU A 170 10.52 1.52 -10.79
C GLU A 170 11.53 2.24 -11.69
N GLY A 171 12.79 1.80 -11.68
CA GLY A 171 13.85 2.32 -12.53
C GLY A 171 13.59 2.08 -14.03
N MET A 172 13.04 0.93 -14.40
CA MET A 172 12.63 0.64 -15.77
C MET A 172 11.51 1.59 -16.24
N LEU A 173 10.45 1.77 -15.44
CA LEU A 173 9.36 2.70 -15.77
C LEU A 173 9.92 4.12 -15.91
N GLN A 174 10.74 4.57 -14.97
CA GLN A 174 11.39 5.87 -15.01
C GLN A 174 12.21 6.07 -16.29
N ALA A 175 13.06 5.11 -16.65
CA ALA A 175 13.92 5.20 -17.83
C ALA A 175 13.11 5.28 -19.15
N ASN A 176 12.01 4.54 -19.24
CA ASN A 176 11.14 4.51 -20.41
C ASN A 176 10.42 5.85 -20.63
N PHE A 177 9.91 6.46 -19.57
CA PHE A 177 9.16 7.70 -19.68
C PHE A 177 10.03 8.97 -19.60
N ALA A 178 11.21 8.91 -18.99
CA ALA A 178 12.14 10.04 -18.95
C ALA A 178 12.68 10.42 -20.34
N ASN A 179 12.87 9.42 -21.22
CA ASN A 179 13.37 9.63 -22.59
C ASN A 179 12.26 9.80 -23.64
N LEU A 180 10.99 9.75 -23.22
CA LEU A 180 9.85 9.82 -24.11
C LEU A 180 9.66 11.24 -24.65
N LYS A 181 9.70 11.38 -25.98
CA LYS A 181 9.36 12.63 -26.67
C LYS A 181 8.13 12.39 -27.55
N ILE A 182 7.04 13.09 -27.24
CA ILE A 182 5.84 13.10 -28.08
C ILE A 182 5.75 14.44 -28.80
N ASN A 183 5.60 14.41 -30.13
CA ASN A 183 5.42 15.63 -30.93
C ASN A 183 3.96 16.12 -30.90
N SER A 184 3.69 17.27 -31.54
CA SER A 184 2.34 17.85 -31.60
C SER A 184 1.30 16.97 -32.31
N ASP A 185 1.73 16.03 -33.15
CA ASP A 185 0.87 15.09 -33.86
C ASP A 185 0.60 13.81 -33.05
N GLY A 186 1.10 13.72 -31.81
CA GLY A 186 0.96 12.55 -30.95
C GLY A 186 1.97 11.43 -31.23
N LYS A 187 2.90 11.60 -32.18
CA LYS A 187 3.94 10.61 -32.50
C LYS A 187 4.98 10.54 -31.41
N ALA A 188 5.13 9.35 -30.84
CA ALA A 188 6.10 9.08 -29.80
C ALA A 188 7.43 8.59 -30.42
N ASN A 189 8.54 9.23 -30.04
CA ASN A 189 9.86 8.68 -30.28
C ASN A 189 10.46 8.23 -28.94
N VAL A 190 10.65 6.92 -28.80
CA VAL A 190 11.27 6.33 -27.62
C VAL A 190 12.67 5.89 -28.01
N ASN A 191 13.69 6.60 -27.50
CA ASN A 191 15.08 6.24 -27.77
C ASN A 191 15.51 5.11 -26.80
N CYS A 192 15.14 3.87 -27.13
CA CYS A 192 15.35 2.68 -26.30
C CYS A 192 16.70 1.99 -26.56
N ASP A 193 17.82 2.70 -26.55
CA ASP A 193 19.13 2.10 -26.87
C ASP A 193 19.73 1.24 -25.72
N LYS A 194 19.09 1.17 -24.55
CA LYS A 194 19.61 0.45 -23.36
C LYS A 194 18.52 -0.15 -22.46
N GLN A 195 17.61 -0.98 -23.00
CA GLN A 195 16.67 -1.72 -22.14
C GLN A 195 17.22 -3.10 -21.75
N GLU A 196 17.29 -3.36 -20.45
CA GLU A 196 17.04 -4.72 -19.96
C GLU A 196 15.62 -5.10 -20.41
N LYS A 197 15.51 -6.04 -21.35
CA LYS A 197 14.22 -6.63 -21.76
C LYS A 197 13.67 -7.42 -20.59
N LEU A 198 12.96 -6.75 -19.70
CA LEU A 198 12.16 -7.41 -18.69
C LEU A 198 10.97 -8.08 -19.33
N ASP A 199 10.54 -9.19 -18.74
CA ASP A 199 9.32 -9.87 -19.16
C ASP A 199 8.14 -8.98 -18.72
N VAL A 200 7.82 -7.99 -19.56
CA VAL A 200 6.69 -7.03 -19.41
C VAL A 200 5.35 -7.77 -19.20
N LYS A 201 5.30 -9.09 -19.43
CA LYS A 201 4.14 -9.95 -19.22
C LYS A 201 3.60 -9.95 -17.79
N SER A 202 4.40 -9.65 -16.76
CA SER A 202 3.90 -9.55 -15.37
C SER A 202 3.29 -8.19 -15.02
N LEU A 203 3.64 -7.14 -15.78
CA LEU A 203 3.18 -5.78 -15.55
C LEU A 203 1.74 -5.64 -16.07
N LYS A 204 0.80 -5.40 -15.16
CA LYS A 204 -0.59 -5.16 -15.54
C LYS A 204 -0.74 -3.71 -15.98
N ILE A 205 -1.39 -3.50 -17.13
CA ILE A 205 -1.75 -2.18 -17.62
C ILE A 205 -3.26 -1.98 -17.46
N TYR A 206 -3.63 -1.01 -16.64
CA TYR A 206 -5.01 -0.52 -16.54
C TYR A 206 -5.13 0.75 -17.38
N PHE A 207 -5.95 0.67 -18.43
CA PHE A 207 -6.20 1.80 -19.31
C PHE A 207 -7.51 2.50 -18.94
N SER A 208 -7.44 3.81 -18.75
CA SER A 208 -8.61 4.68 -18.56
C SER A 208 -8.50 5.82 -19.56
N GLY A 209 -9.40 5.87 -20.54
CA GLY A 209 -9.37 6.89 -21.58
C GLY A 209 -10.78 7.31 -21.98
N ASP A 210 -10.93 8.59 -22.29
CA ASP A 210 -12.21 9.15 -22.77
C ASP A 210 -12.43 8.87 -24.28
N ALA A 211 -11.39 8.39 -24.96
CA ALA A 211 -11.44 7.82 -26.30
C ALA A 211 -11.25 6.31 -26.18
N LEU A 212 -12.24 5.54 -26.64
CA LEU A 212 -12.20 4.07 -26.57
C LEU A 212 -11.15 3.55 -27.56
N ALA A 213 -10.02 3.07 -27.05
CA ALA A 213 -9.12 2.24 -27.84
C ALA A 213 -9.86 0.96 -28.24
N SER A 214 -9.74 0.55 -29.51
CA SER A 214 -10.37 -0.67 -30.03
C SER A 214 -9.89 -1.94 -29.34
N LYS A 215 -8.70 -1.90 -28.72
CA LYS A 215 -8.12 -2.95 -27.89
C LYS A 215 -7.42 -2.32 -26.69
N CYS A 216 -7.60 -2.90 -25.50
CA CYS A 216 -6.85 -2.47 -24.31
C CYS A 216 -5.35 -2.71 -24.51
N PRO A 217 -4.49 -1.71 -24.26
CA PRO A 217 -3.05 -1.85 -24.41
C PRO A 217 -2.48 -2.85 -23.39
N GLN A 218 -1.53 -3.67 -23.82
CA GLN A 218 -0.86 -4.66 -22.96
C GLN A 218 0.64 -4.42 -22.82
N THR A 219 1.23 -3.55 -23.64
CA THR A 219 2.64 -3.14 -23.52
C THR A 219 2.78 -1.62 -23.52
N ILE A 220 3.97 -1.12 -23.18
CA ILE A 220 4.29 0.31 -23.26
C ILE A 220 4.15 0.81 -24.70
N GLU A 221 4.56 0.00 -25.69
CA GLU A 221 4.42 0.33 -27.11
C GLU A 221 2.95 0.39 -27.54
N ASP A 222 2.10 -0.47 -27.00
CA ASP A 222 0.65 -0.37 -27.24
C ASP A 222 0.09 0.95 -26.69
N VAL A 223 0.52 1.36 -25.48
CA VAL A 223 0.14 2.65 -24.91
C VAL A 223 0.56 3.82 -25.80
N MET A 224 1.78 3.78 -26.36
CA MET A 224 2.25 4.82 -27.29
C MET A 224 1.41 4.85 -28.57
N ARG A 225 1.09 3.69 -29.16
CA ARG A 225 0.22 3.60 -30.34
C ARG A 225 -1.17 4.18 -30.06
N VAL A 226 -1.74 3.92 -28.88
CA VAL A 226 -3.02 4.54 -28.50
C VAL A 226 -2.90 6.07 -28.45
N CYS A 227 -1.79 6.62 -27.93
CA CYS A 227 -1.59 8.07 -27.88
C CYS A 227 -1.49 8.71 -29.28
N GLU A 228 -0.93 7.99 -30.26
CA GLU A 228 -0.89 8.40 -31.67
C GLU A 228 -2.31 8.45 -32.29
N ASP A 229 -3.19 7.54 -31.87
CA ASP A 229 -4.56 7.47 -32.39
C ASP A 229 -5.51 8.50 -31.75
N VAL A 230 -5.23 8.93 -30.50
CA VAL A 230 -6.10 9.86 -29.73
C VAL A 230 -6.51 11.10 -30.53
N PRO A 231 -5.60 11.87 -31.18
CA PRO A 231 -6.00 13.04 -31.96
C PRO A 231 -7.01 12.73 -33.08
N ASN A 232 -6.93 11.56 -33.70
CA ASN A 232 -7.87 11.14 -34.74
C ASN A 232 -9.20 10.69 -34.13
N LEU A 233 -9.17 9.95 -33.02
CA LEU A 233 -10.39 9.56 -32.27
C LEU A 233 -11.17 10.80 -31.77
N ILE A 234 -10.47 11.86 -31.37
CA ILE A 234 -11.13 13.12 -30.97
C ILE A 234 -11.82 13.78 -32.17
N LYS A 235 -11.25 13.75 -33.38
CA LYS A 235 -11.88 14.32 -34.59
C LYS A 235 -13.25 13.68 -34.87
N GLU A 236 -13.38 12.39 -34.59
CA GLU A 236 -14.63 11.62 -34.75
C GLU A 236 -15.63 11.88 -33.60
N THR A 237 -15.19 12.46 -32.49
CA THR A 237 -16.00 12.64 -31.28
C THR A 237 -16.48 14.10 -31.13
N ASN A 238 -17.80 14.29 -30.96
CA ASN A 238 -18.40 15.59 -30.67
C ASN A 238 -17.94 16.70 -31.66
N ASN A 239 -17.97 16.40 -32.96
CA ASN A 239 -17.55 17.32 -34.04
C ASN A 239 -16.11 17.87 -33.84
N GLY A 240 -15.21 16.97 -33.43
CA GLY A 240 -13.80 17.30 -33.19
C GLY A 240 -13.52 18.04 -31.88
N LYS A 241 -14.49 18.13 -30.96
CA LYS A 241 -14.27 18.70 -29.61
C LYS A 241 -13.68 17.66 -28.65
N GLY A 242 -14.14 16.41 -28.71
CA GLY A 242 -13.89 15.43 -27.64
C GLY A 242 -14.80 15.66 -26.43
N ILE A 243 -14.29 15.37 -25.24
CA ILE A 243 -14.99 15.44 -23.95
C ILE A 243 -14.63 16.69 -23.14
N GLN A 244 -15.32 16.91 -22.02
CA GLN A 244 -15.17 18.11 -21.19
C GLN A 244 -14.03 17.93 -20.19
N LEU A 245 -13.06 18.85 -20.20
CA LEU A 245 -11.88 18.78 -19.32
C LEU A 245 -11.96 19.83 -18.20
N ILE A 246 -12.32 21.07 -18.54
CA ILE A 246 -12.32 22.21 -17.63
C ILE A 246 -13.55 23.07 -17.89
N TYR A 247 -14.21 23.50 -16.82
CA TYR A 247 -15.26 24.49 -16.83
C TYR A 247 -14.71 25.87 -16.47
N THR A 248 -15.14 26.89 -17.19
CA THR A 248 -15.05 28.28 -16.76
C THR A 248 -16.36 28.64 -16.07
N LEU A 249 -16.29 28.94 -14.79
CA LEU A 249 -17.43 29.29 -13.96
C LEU A 249 -17.47 30.80 -13.72
N CYS A 250 -18.66 31.39 -13.76
CA CYS A 250 -18.90 32.79 -13.42
C CYS A 250 -19.80 32.88 -12.19
N SER A 251 -19.47 33.77 -11.25
CA SER A 251 -20.29 34.01 -10.06
C SER A 251 -21.67 34.55 -10.43
N LEU A 252 -22.72 33.94 -9.88
CA LEU A 252 -24.09 34.41 -10.04
C LEU A 252 -24.34 35.77 -9.37
N GLU A 253 -23.61 36.09 -8.30
CA GLU A 253 -23.64 37.41 -7.66
C GLU A 253 -23.14 38.49 -8.63
N GLN A 254 -22.03 38.20 -9.33
CA GLN A 254 -21.50 39.12 -10.33
C GLN A 254 -22.45 39.27 -11.52
N ILE A 255 -23.04 38.18 -11.99
CA ILE A 255 -24.06 38.22 -13.05
C ILE A 255 -25.24 39.08 -12.60
N ALA A 256 -25.77 38.89 -11.38
CA ALA A 256 -26.86 39.69 -10.85
C ALA A 256 -26.51 41.19 -10.78
N LYS A 257 -25.30 41.52 -10.33
CA LYS A 257 -24.78 42.89 -10.26
C LYS A 257 -24.70 43.55 -11.64
N ILE A 258 -24.12 42.86 -12.62
CA ILE A 258 -23.93 43.39 -13.98
C ILE A 258 -25.28 43.53 -14.71
N THR A 259 -26.20 42.59 -14.51
CA THR A 259 -27.52 42.60 -15.15
C THR A 259 -28.59 43.42 -14.43
N LYS A 260 -28.25 44.00 -13.26
CA LYS A 260 -29.16 44.77 -12.39
C LYS A 260 -30.42 44.01 -12.00
N ILE A 261 -30.34 42.68 -11.92
CA ILE A 261 -31.43 41.85 -11.42
C ILE A 261 -31.56 42.13 -9.93
N LYS A 262 -32.73 42.65 -9.52
CA LYS A 262 -33.05 42.85 -8.11
C LYS A 262 -33.33 41.50 -7.47
N ASN A 263 -32.28 40.86 -6.98
CA ASN A 263 -32.38 39.67 -6.16
C ASN A 263 -31.57 39.88 -4.87
N ASN A 264 -32.00 39.23 -3.79
CA ASN A 264 -31.24 39.21 -2.54
C ASN A 264 -30.20 38.09 -2.59
N ILE A 265 -29.41 38.00 -3.66
CA ILE A 265 -28.32 37.01 -3.74
C ILE A 265 -27.12 37.57 -2.99
N THR A 266 -27.13 37.38 -1.68
CA THR A 266 -25.93 37.40 -0.86
C THR A 266 -25.54 35.96 -0.62
N ARG A 267 -24.65 35.43 -1.48
CA ARG A 267 -24.03 34.12 -1.29
C ARG A 267 -22.61 34.37 -0.84
N LEU A 268 -22.41 34.40 0.47
CA LEU A 268 -21.08 34.55 1.04
C LEU A 268 -20.28 33.29 0.77
N ILE A 269 -19.14 33.46 0.12
CA ILE A 269 -18.22 32.39 -0.22
C ILE A 269 -16.87 32.79 0.35
N GLN A 270 -16.31 31.92 1.18
CA GLN A 270 -15.00 32.13 1.79
C GLN A 270 -14.02 31.10 1.20
N ASP A 271 -12.85 31.58 0.79
CA ASP A 271 -11.74 30.71 0.42
C ASP A 271 -11.15 30.08 1.69
N VAL A 272 -10.73 28.81 1.59
CA VAL A 272 -10.06 28.12 2.70
C VAL A 272 -8.63 28.67 2.85
N SER A 273 -8.20 28.97 4.07
CA SER A 273 -6.85 29.48 4.32
C SER A 273 -5.77 28.47 3.92
N SER A 274 -4.60 28.96 3.50
CA SER A 274 -3.47 28.11 3.12
C SER A 274 -2.96 27.23 4.26
N GLU A 275 -3.07 27.71 5.50
CA GLU A 275 -2.75 26.96 6.71
C GLU A 275 -3.64 25.72 6.85
N ILE A 276 -4.96 25.88 6.72
CA ILE A 276 -5.91 24.77 6.76
C ILE A 276 -5.67 23.81 5.59
N ILE A 277 -5.46 24.33 4.37
CA ILE A 277 -5.17 23.50 3.19
C ILE A 277 -3.95 22.59 3.46
N ASN A 278 -2.84 23.16 3.92
CA ASN A 278 -1.63 22.41 4.20
C ASN A 278 -1.83 21.40 5.35
N GLY A 279 -2.53 21.79 6.42
CA GLY A 279 -2.85 20.90 7.54
C GLY A 279 -3.65 19.67 7.11
N LEU A 280 -4.70 19.88 6.31
CA LEU A 280 -5.54 18.79 5.79
C LEU A 280 -4.79 17.89 4.81
N GLU A 281 -3.98 18.46 3.92
CA GLU A 281 -3.14 17.67 3.01
C GLU A 281 -2.20 16.75 3.79
N ASN A 282 -1.57 17.26 4.86
CA ASN A 282 -0.69 16.46 5.71
C ASN A 282 -1.46 15.33 6.41
N ILE A 283 -2.65 15.60 6.94
CA ILE A 283 -3.50 14.60 7.58
C ILE A 283 -3.84 13.47 6.60
N PHE A 284 -4.35 13.81 5.41
CA PHE A 284 -4.72 12.80 4.42
C PHE A 284 -3.52 11.96 3.97
N GLU A 285 -2.36 12.59 3.77
CA GLU A 285 -1.14 11.88 3.41
C GLU A 285 -0.65 10.96 4.54
N GLU A 286 -0.69 11.42 5.79
CA GLU A 286 -0.35 10.61 6.95
C GLU A 286 -1.28 9.41 7.10
N MET A 287 -2.60 9.62 6.97
CA MET A 287 -3.60 8.56 7.00
C MET A 287 -3.33 7.50 5.92
N ASN A 288 -3.10 7.93 4.68
CA ASN A 288 -2.78 7.03 3.57
C ASN A 288 -1.52 6.21 3.87
N ASN A 289 -0.49 6.84 4.44
CA ASN A 289 0.77 6.15 4.77
C ASN A 289 0.62 5.18 5.95
N GLN A 290 -0.17 5.51 6.97
CA GLN A 290 -0.47 4.57 8.06
C GLN A 290 -1.30 3.39 7.58
N GLN A 291 -2.27 3.62 6.68
CA GLN A 291 -3.04 2.53 6.07
C GLN A 291 -2.12 1.58 5.30
N LYS A 292 -1.18 2.10 4.51
CA LYS A 292 -0.15 1.29 3.82
C LYS A 292 0.67 0.46 4.82
N LYS A 293 1.18 1.05 5.90
CA LYS A 293 1.95 0.33 6.94
C LYS A 293 1.15 -0.83 7.56
N LEU A 294 -0.14 -0.63 7.84
CA LEU A 294 -1.00 -1.68 8.39
C LEU A 294 -1.28 -2.79 7.36
N ASN A 295 -1.49 -2.43 6.09
CA ASN A 295 -1.67 -3.39 5.02
C ASN A 295 -0.39 -4.19 4.74
N ASP A 296 0.79 -3.55 4.83
CA ASP A 296 2.09 -4.23 4.75
C ASP A 296 2.25 -5.24 5.87
N PHE A 297 1.89 -4.85 7.10
CA PHE A 297 1.90 -5.76 8.24
C PHE A 297 1.03 -6.99 7.99
N LEU A 298 -0.20 -6.81 7.51
CA LEU A 298 -1.07 -7.93 7.16
C LEU A 298 -0.49 -8.78 6.01
N TYR A 299 0.07 -8.14 4.98
CA TYR A 299 0.66 -8.82 3.83
C TYR A 299 1.82 -9.72 4.25
N ASP A 300 2.72 -9.24 5.10
CA ASP A 300 3.88 -10.00 5.59
C ASP A 300 3.45 -11.23 6.43
N ILE A 301 2.32 -11.10 7.13
CA ILE A 301 1.79 -12.12 8.04
C ILE A 301 0.94 -13.16 7.29
N GLN A 302 0.26 -12.76 6.21
CA GLN A 302 -0.69 -13.60 5.49
C GLN A 302 -0.15 -14.96 5.06
N PRO A 303 1.09 -15.10 4.53
CA PRO A 303 1.67 -16.40 4.18
C PRO A 303 1.84 -17.34 5.37
N TRP A 304 1.80 -16.83 6.61
CA TRP A 304 1.99 -17.57 7.85
C TRP A 304 0.67 -17.81 8.59
N LYS A 305 -0.48 -17.41 8.03
CA LYS A 305 -1.81 -17.47 8.67
C LYS A 305 -2.15 -18.82 9.30
N LYS A 306 -1.74 -19.93 8.67
CA LYS A 306 -1.98 -21.30 9.19
C LYS A 306 -1.10 -21.66 10.39
N TYR A 307 0.04 -21.01 10.51
CA TYR A 307 1.08 -21.26 11.52
C TYR A 307 1.13 -20.15 12.58
N LEU A 308 0.05 -19.37 12.70
CA LEU A 308 -0.09 -18.32 13.69
C LEU A 308 -1.41 -18.49 14.47
N PRO A 309 -1.44 -18.10 15.76
CA PRO A 309 -2.68 -18.09 16.52
C PRO A 309 -3.77 -17.28 15.81
N ARG A 310 -4.96 -17.87 15.62
CA ARG A 310 -6.08 -17.21 14.94
C ARG A 310 -6.43 -15.85 15.55
N GLN A 311 -6.30 -15.72 16.87
CA GLN A 311 -6.56 -14.47 17.59
C GLN A 311 -5.66 -13.31 17.13
N TRP A 312 -4.42 -13.57 16.70
CA TRP A 312 -3.51 -12.55 16.18
C TRP A 312 -3.97 -12.06 14.81
N MET A 313 -4.42 -12.96 13.94
CA MET A 313 -5.01 -12.58 12.65
C MET A 313 -6.24 -11.70 12.84
N VAL A 314 -7.16 -12.14 13.72
CA VAL A 314 -8.39 -11.38 14.03
C VAL A 314 -8.04 -10.00 14.60
N LEU A 315 -7.05 -9.89 15.47
CA LEU A 315 -6.59 -8.61 16.03
C LEU A 315 -6.15 -7.63 14.92
N ILE A 316 -5.36 -8.09 13.96
CA ILE A 316 -4.84 -7.26 12.86
C ILE A 316 -5.96 -6.89 11.89
N GLU A 317 -6.76 -7.86 11.46
CA GLU A 317 -7.90 -7.65 10.59
C GLU A 317 -8.89 -6.63 11.22
N THR A 318 -9.13 -6.73 12.54
CA THR A 318 -9.96 -5.79 13.29
C THR A 318 -9.34 -4.39 13.36
N LYS A 319 -8.02 -4.27 13.63
CA LYS A 319 -7.34 -2.96 13.64
C LYS A 319 -7.44 -2.27 12.28
N ILE A 320 -7.26 -3.00 11.17
CA ILE A 320 -7.39 -2.45 9.81
C ILE A 320 -8.84 -2.03 9.55
N SER A 321 -9.82 -2.86 9.91
CA SER A 321 -11.24 -2.51 9.77
C SER A 321 -11.60 -1.24 10.55
N ASN A 322 -11.16 -1.13 11.79
CA ASN A 322 -11.39 0.04 12.63
C ASN A 322 -10.70 1.28 12.05
N PHE A 323 -9.44 1.16 11.62
CA PHE A 323 -8.72 2.25 10.95
C PHE A 323 -9.51 2.77 9.74
N ASN A 324 -10.02 1.87 8.89
CA ASN A 324 -10.79 2.26 7.71
C ASN A 324 -12.09 2.97 8.07
N HIS A 325 -12.76 2.54 9.14
CA HIS A 325 -13.97 3.17 9.64
C HIS A 325 -13.68 4.59 10.16
N GLU A 326 -12.71 4.74 11.07
CA GLU A 326 -12.27 6.02 11.63
C GLU A 326 -11.82 6.99 10.53
N ALA A 327 -11.11 6.49 9.51
CA ALA A 327 -10.69 7.28 8.37
C ALA A 327 -11.88 7.83 7.56
N LEU A 328 -12.94 7.04 7.39
CA LEU A 328 -14.17 7.48 6.71
C LEU A 328 -14.94 8.50 7.55
N GLU A 329 -15.03 8.31 8.87
CA GLU A 329 -15.68 9.27 9.76
C GLU A 329 -14.96 10.62 9.76
N LEU A 330 -13.63 10.60 9.89
CA LEU A 330 -12.81 11.82 9.84
C LEU A 330 -12.96 12.55 8.50
N LYS A 331 -12.94 11.82 7.37
CA LYS A 331 -13.22 12.41 6.04
C LYS A 331 -14.60 13.06 5.98
N GLY A 332 -15.61 12.43 6.60
CA GLY A 332 -16.96 12.99 6.72
C GLY A 332 -17.02 14.25 7.56
N GLU A 333 -16.30 14.31 8.68
CA GLU A 333 -16.20 15.50 9.53
C GLU A 333 -15.49 16.65 8.80
N ILE A 334 -14.32 16.38 8.20
CA ILE A 334 -13.58 17.35 7.39
C ILE A 334 -14.46 17.89 6.26
N SER A 335 -15.21 17.03 5.57
CA SER A 335 -16.13 17.44 4.50
C SER A 335 -17.18 18.42 4.99
N LYS A 336 -17.82 18.14 6.14
CA LYS A 336 -18.82 19.03 6.75
C LYS A 336 -18.22 20.40 7.11
N LEU A 337 -17.04 20.40 7.74
CA LEU A 337 -16.36 21.62 8.14
C LEU A 337 -15.89 22.43 6.92
N LEU A 338 -15.37 21.78 5.88
CA LEU A 338 -14.99 22.45 4.63
C LEU A 338 -16.18 23.15 3.98
N VAL A 339 -17.34 22.50 3.90
CA VAL A 339 -18.55 23.11 3.35
C VAL A 339 -18.99 24.31 4.21
N ALA A 340 -18.94 24.21 5.54
CA ALA A 340 -19.31 25.29 6.44
C ALA A 340 -18.34 26.49 6.33
N ILE A 341 -17.03 26.24 6.26
CA ILE A 341 -16.02 27.28 6.02
C ILE A 341 -16.30 27.97 4.69
N ARG A 342 -16.45 27.22 3.61
CA ARG A 342 -16.73 27.78 2.27
C ARG A 342 -18.05 28.54 2.20
N SER A 343 -18.99 28.22 3.09
CA SER A 343 -20.27 28.91 3.26
C SER A 343 -20.19 30.15 4.17
N ASN A 344 -18.98 30.53 4.61
CA ASN A 344 -18.73 31.64 5.52
C ASN A 344 -19.44 31.48 6.88
N GLU A 345 -19.51 30.25 7.39
CA GLU A 345 -20.10 29.93 8.71
C GLU A 345 -19.09 30.03 9.86
N HIS A 346 -17.91 30.63 9.62
CA HIS A 346 -16.86 30.86 10.63
C HIS A 346 -16.38 29.59 11.36
N LYS A 347 -16.26 28.47 10.64
CA LYS A 347 -15.84 27.15 11.16
C LYS A 347 -14.34 26.84 11.06
N GLU A 348 -13.53 27.85 10.76
CA GLU A 348 -12.06 27.69 10.72
C GLU A 348 -11.47 27.29 12.08
N PRO A 349 -11.89 27.84 13.24
CA PRO A 349 -11.36 27.44 14.54
C PRO A 349 -11.61 25.96 14.86
N GLU A 350 -12.79 25.42 14.53
CA GLU A 350 -13.07 23.99 14.71
C GLU A 350 -12.18 23.12 13.81
N MET A 351 -11.94 23.54 12.57
CA MET A 351 -11.04 22.85 11.65
C MET A 351 -9.59 22.86 12.15
N ILE A 352 -9.11 24.00 12.66
CA ILE A 352 -7.77 24.12 13.23
C ILE A 352 -7.62 23.18 14.43
N LYS A 353 -8.61 23.16 15.33
CA LYS A 353 -8.62 22.24 16.48
C LYS A 353 -8.59 20.76 16.05
N LEU A 354 -9.32 20.39 15.00
CA LEU A 354 -9.29 19.05 14.42
C LEU A 354 -7.88 18.72 13.91
N ILE A 355 -7.24 19.65 13.20
CA ILE A 355 -5.89 19.46 12.67
C ILE A 355 -4.87 19.30 13.81
N GLU A 356 -4.90 20.17 14.81
CA GLU A 356 -4.01 20.11 15.97
C GLU A 356 -4.21 18.85 16.82
N GLY A 357 -5.45 18.33 16.88
CA GLY A 357 -5.79 17.12 17.61
C GLY A 357 -5.49 15.81 16.88
N PHE A 358 -5.06 15.85 15.62
CA PHE A 358 -4.90 14.64 14.80
C PHE A 358 -3.85 13.67 15.35
N SER A 359 -2.84 14.13 16.11
CA SER A 359 -1.80 13.26 16.67
C SER A 359 -2.36 12.16 17.58
N GLU A 360 -3.47 12.44 18.27
CA GLU A 360 -4.16 11.49 19.16
C GLU A 360 -5.25 10.68 18.44
N HIS A 361 -5.49 10.93 17.14
CA HIS A 361 -6.52 10.24 16.37
C HIS A 361 -6.11 8.78 16.08
N PRO A 362 -7.04 7.80 16.03
CA PRO A 362 -6.72 6.40 15.73
C PRO A 362 -6.01 6.14 14.39
N CYS A 363 -6.09 7.12 13.47
CA CYS A 363 -5.46 7.08 12.15
C CYS A 363 -4.08 7.77 12.10
N SER A 364 -3.57 8.27 13.23
CA SER A 364 -2.27 8.93 13.30
C SER A 364 -1.11 7.94 13.22
N SER A 365 0.07 8.46 12.89
CA SER A 365 1.34 7.73 12.98
C SER A 365 1.61 7.21 14.38
N ILE A 366 1.34 8.03 15.40
CA ILE A 366 1.56 7.67 16.81
C ILE A 366 0.76 6.41 17.18
N GLU A 367 -0.54 6.40 16.90
CA GLU A 367 -1.41 5.26 17.26
C GLU A 367 -1.12 4.01 16.41
N THR A 368 -0.73 4.20 15.15
CA THR A 368 -0.32 3.10 14.28
C THR A 368 0.99 2.48 14.75
N GLU A 369 1.99 3.28 15.11
CA GLU A 369 3.28 2.81 15.58
C GLU A 369 3.19 2.14 16.95
N LYS A 370 2.41 2.70 17.88
CA LYS A 370 2.07 2.03 19.15
C LYS A 370 1.47 0.65 18.91
N PHE A 371 0.51 0.52 17.99
CA PHE A 371 -0.08 -0.77 17.65
C PHE A 371 0.96 -1.75 17.10
N LEU A 372 1.78 -1.32 16.15
CA LEU A 372 2.81 -2.20 15.55
C LEU A 372 3.86 -2.63 16.58
N GLU A 373 4.30 -1.74 17.47
CA GLU A 373 5.28 -2.03 18.52
C GLU A 373 4.72 -3.01 19.56
N ASN A 374 3.46 -2.81 19.99
CA ASN A 374 2.77 -3.73 20.90
C ASN A 374 2.58 -5.14 20.30
N ASN A 375 2.62 -5.26 18.98
CA ASN A 375 2.44 -6.52 18.24
C ASN A 375 3.71 -6.99 17.51
N LYS A 376 4.89 -6.47 17.89
CA LYS A 376 6.17 -6.87 17.29
C LYS A 376 6.52 -8.35 17.49
N ASN A 377 5.93 -8.97 18.52
CA ASN A 377 6.08 -10.39 18.81
C ASN A 377 5.60 -11.25 17.63
N ILE A 378 4.54 -10.83 16.93
CA ILE A 378 4.04 -11.51 15.71
C ILE A 378 5.12 -11.54 14.61
N LYS A 379 5.79 -10.42 14.35
CA LYS A 379 6.93 -10.36 13.40
C LYS A 379 8.08 -11.24 13.88
N ASN A 380 8.42 -11.19 15.16
CA ASN A 380 9.49 -12.02 15.73
C ASN A 380 9.17 -13.51 15.58
N LYS A 381 7.92 -13.91 15.78
CA LYS A 381 7.44 -15.27 15.57
C LYS A 381 7.66 -15.70 14.12
N ILE A 382 7.23 -14.90 13.15
CA ILE A 382 7.42 -15.18 11.73
C ILE A 382 8.91 -15.32 11.39
N ASN A 383 9.75 -14.39 11.85
CA ASN A 383 11.19 -14.44 11.61
C ASN A 383 11.82 -15.73 12.20
N ASN A 384 11.35 -16.17 13.37
CA ASN A 384 11.80 -17.43 13.97
C ASN A 384 11.32 -18.64 13.14
N LEU A 385 10.05 -18.67 12.75
CA LEU A 385 9.50 -19.75 11.92
C LEU A 385 10.20 -19.85 10.57
N GLN A 386 10.53 -18.72 9.93
CA GLN A 386 11.32 -18.66 8.71
C GLN A 386 12.72 -19.28 8.86
N ARG A 387 13.38 -19.04 10.00
CA ARG A 387 14.70 -19.63 10.30
C ARG A 387 14.64 -21.13 10.54
N ILE A 388 13.57 -21.59 11.19
CA ILE A 388 13.38 -23.00 11.50
C ILE A 388 13.00 -23.76 10.23
N ASN A 389 12.06 -23.23 9.48
CA ASN A 389 11.52 -23.89 8.31
C ASN A 389 11.07 -22.88 7.23
N PRO A 390 11.99 -22.47 6.35
CA PRO A 390 11.67 -21.49 5.31
C PRO A 390 10.58 -21.98 4.33
N ASN A 391 10.51 -23.30 4.12
CA ASN A 391 9.57 -23.92 3.17
C ASN A 391 8.23 -24.31 3.79
N LYS A 392 8.06 -24.17 5.12
CA LYS A 392 6.83 -24.46 5.89
C LYS A 392 6.34 -25.92 5.87
N ASN A 393 7.03 -26.81 5.16
CA ASN A 393 6.60 -28.19 4.93
C ASN A 393 6.63 -29.10 6.16
N GLU A 394 7.36 -28.71 7.20
CA GLU A 394 7.58 -29.50 8.43
C GLU A 394 6.97 -28.83 9.68
N LEU A 395 6.29 -27.70 9.52
CA LEU A 395 5.56 -27.08 10.62
C LEU A 395 4.22 -27.79 10.77
N LEU A 396 3.97 -28.34 11.95
CA LEU A 396 2.68 -28.95 12.25
C LEU A 396 1.60 -27.88 12.31
N GLU A 397 0.55 -28.07 11.52
CA GLU A 397 -0.72 -27.34 11.69
C GLU A 397 -1.41 -27.81 13.00
N LYS A 398 -2.67 -27.43 13.21
CA LYS A 398 -3.42 -27.83 14.40
C LYS A 398 -3.58 -29.36 14.47
N ILE A 399 -3.12 -29.98 15.56
CA ILE A 399 -3.27 -31.41 15.86
C ILE A 399 -4.20 -31.61 17.06
N HIS A 400 -4.63 -32.85 17.33
CA HIS A 400 -5.46 -33.17 18.51
C HIS A 400 -4.62 -33.74 19.67
N SER A 401 -3.63 -34.57 19.34
CA SER A 401 -2.67 -35.19 20.26
C SER A 401 -1.34 -35.36 19.52
N ILE A 402 -0.23 -35.31 20.28
CA ILE A 402 1.10 -35.60 19.73
C ILE A 402 1.23 -37.10 19.49
N GLU A 403 0.71 -37.91 20.40
CA GLU A 403 0.72 -39.37 20.34
C GLU A 403 -0.02 -39.88 19.10
N ASP A 404 -1.28 -39.45 18.91
CA ASP A 404 -2.09 -39.83 17.74
C ASP A 404 -1.39 -39.41 16.42
N TYR A 405 -0.83 -38.19 16.39
CA TYR A 405 -0.10 -37.70 15.23
C TYR A 405 1.16 -38.51 14.97
N ILE A 406 1.86 -38.96 16.01
CA ILE A 406 3.04 -39.79 15.83
C ILE A 406 2.63 -41.17 15.31
N GLU A 407 1.58 -41.78 15.87
CA GLU A 407 1.06 -43.08 15.42
C GLU A 407 0.71 -43.09 13.92
N ASP A 408 0.11 -42.02 13.41
CA ASP A 408 -0.24 -41.88 11.98
C ASP A 408 0.97 -41.85 11.02
N TYR A 409 2.17 -41.54 11.51
CA TYR A 409 3.38 -41.34 10.68
C TYR A 409 4.56 -42.25 11.05
N ILE A 410 4.45 -43.03 12.12
CA ILE A 410 5.52 -43.87 12.63
C ILE A 410 5.71 -45.18 11.85
N GLU A 411 4.80 -45.52 10.92
CA GLU A 411 4.85 -46.72 10.06
C GLU A 411 6.20 -46.81 9.32
N ASP A 412 7.20 -47.41 9.98
CA ASP A 412 8.62 -47.54 9.62
C ASP A 412 9.51 -46.27 9.67
N ASN A 413 9.06 -45.19 10.33
CA ASN A 413 9.82 -43.93 10.39
C ASN A 413 10.36 -43.60 11.79
N ASP A 414 11.62 -43.19 11.83
CA ASP A 414 12.24 -42.50 12.96
C ASP A 414 11.83 -41.02 12.92
N ILE A 415 11.32 -40.46 14.02
CA ILE A 415 10.78 -39.09 14.04
C ILE A 415 11.59 -38.20 14.99
N TYR A 416 12.14 -37.12 14.45
CA TYR A 416 12.67 -36.01 15.23
C TYR A 416 11.63 -34.90 15.30
N LEU A 417 11.16 -34.61 16.51
CA LEU A 417 10.17 -33.57 16.78
C LEU A 417 10.82 -32.42 17.54
N LEU A 418 10.90 -31.24 16.92
CA LEU A 418 11.37 -30.02 17.56
C LEU A 418 10.20 -29.32 18.25
N HIS A 419 10.26 -29.21 19.57
CA HIS A 419 9.28 -28.53 20.41
C HIS A 419 9.63 -27.05 20.55
N ILE A 420 8.71 -26.16 20.20
CA ILE A 420 8.87 -24.70 20.33
C ILE A 420 7.61 -24.01 20.86
N CYS A 421 7.78 -22.83 21.46
CA CYS A 421 6.74 -21.81 21.57
C CYS A 421 7.41 -20.45 21.68
N GLU A 422 6.64 -19.38 21.49
CA GLU A 422 7.14 -18.00 21.53
C GLU A 422 7.82 -17.67 22.86
N GLU A 423 7.28 -18.17 23.96
CA GLU A 423 7.83 -17.99 25.30
C GLU A 423 9.26 -18.55 25.38
N TRP A 424 9.49 -19.80 24.97
CA TRP A 424 10.81 -20.44 25.06
C TRP A 424 11.83 -19.86 24.07
N LEU A 425 11.36 -19.46 22.89
CA LEU A 425 12.19 -18.79 21.90
C LEU A 425 12.75 -17.48 22.44
N ASN A 426 12.00 -16.78 23.28
CA ASN A 426 12.38 -15.49 23.84
C ASN A 426 13.12 -15.58 25.18
N GLN A 427 12.70 -16.46 26.10
CA GLN A 427 13.31 -16.59 27.44
C GLN A 427 14.73 -17.19 27.38
N ASN A 428 14.98 -18.14 26.48
CA ASN A 428 16.30 -18.76 26.33
C ASN A 428 16.75 -18.83 24.86
N LYS A 429 17.04 -17.64 24.30
CA LYS A 429 17.49 -17.49 22.90
C LYS A 429 18.70 -18.36 22.55
N LYS A 430 19.66 -18.50 23.48
CA LYS A 430 20.88 -19.32 23.26
C LYS A 430 20.53 -20.80 23.09
N ASN A 431 19.70 -21.37 23.98
CA ASN A 431 19.26 -22.76 23.85
C ASN A 431 18.43 -22.98 22.59
N SER A 432 17.44 -22.11 22.35
CA SER A 432 16.57 -22.19 21.17
C SER A 432 17.38 -22.16 19.87
N PHE A 433 18.34 -21.24 19.76
CA PHE A 433 19.23 -21.17 18.60
C PHE A 433 20.03 -22.48 18.39
N LYS A 434 20.61 -23.04 19.46
CA LYS A 434 21.36 -24.30 19.39
C LYS A 434 20.49 -25.47 18.92
N GLN A 435 19.31 -25.62 19.52
CA GLN A 435 18.37 -26.71 19.17
C GLN A 435 17.92 -26.59 17.71
N ILE A 436 17.57 -25.38 17.25
CA ILE A 436 17.19 -25.14 15.85
C ILE A 436 18.35 -25.44 14.89
N LYS A 437 19.57 -24.96 15.20
CA LYS A 437 20.77 -25.21 14.38
C LYS A 437 21.03 -26.72 14.29
N TYR A 438 21.02 -27.42 15.42
CA TYR A 438 21.28 -28.85 15.48
C TYR A 438 20.19 -29.67 14.77
N PHE A 439 18.91 -29.30 14.93
CA PHE A 439 17.79 -29.91 14.20
C PHE A 439 17.98 -29.82 12.67
N ASN A 440 18.35 -28.63 12.18
CA ASN A 440 18.63 -28.43 10.76
C ASN A 440 19.86 -29.22 10.27
N ASN A 441 20.90 -29.35 11.12
CA ASN A 441 22.06 -30.19 10.80
C ASN A 441 21.69 -31.67 10.71
N LEU A 442 20.93 -32.20 11.68
CA LEU A 442 20.42 -33.58 11.63
C LEU A 442 19.63 -33.83 10.35
N LYS A 443 18.71 -32.91 10.01
CA LYS A 443 17.92 -32.97 8.80
C LYS A 443 18.76 -33.01 7.53
N ASN A 444 19.81 -32.18 7.46
CA ASN A 444 20.71 -32.15 6.31
C ASN A 444 21.54 -33.44 6.18
N ASN A 445 21.93 -34.04 7.31
CA ASN A 445 22.67 -35.30 7.33
C ASN A 445 21.79 -36.49 6.92
N GLU A 446 20.51 -36.48 7.30
CA GLU A 446 19.53 -37.53 6.99
C GLU A 446 18.70 -37.25 5.73
N LYS A 447 19.08 -36.27 4.90
CA LYS A 447 18.27 -35.79 3.76
C LYS A 447 17.88 -36.89 2.75
N ASP A 448 18.70 -37.92 2.62
CA ASP A 448 18.51 -39.03 1.69
C ASP A 448 17.83 -40.25 2.35
N ASN A 449 17.65 -40.21 3.67
CA ASN A 449 17.04 -41.28 4.45
C ASN A 449 15.51 -41.12 4.49
N LYS A 450 14.82 -41.91 3.66
CA LYS A 450 13.35 -41.84 3.54
C LYS A 450 12.61 -42.25 4.81
N ASN A 451 13.28 -43.00 5.70
CA ASN A 451 12.71 -43.55 6.93
C ASN A 451 12.95 -42.64 8.14
N VAL A 452 13.41 -41.40 7.93
CA VAL A 452 13.55 -40.40 8.99
C VAL A 452 12.68 -39.21 8.63
N LYS A 453 11.87 -38.75 9.59
CA LYS A 453 11.01 -37.58 9.47
C LYS A 453 11.39 -36.52 10.49
N PHE A 454 11.28 -35.27 10.05
CA PHE A 454 11.55 -34.10 10.85
C PHE A 454 10.28 -33.27 10.91
N TRP A 455 9.82 -32.96 12.12
CA TRP A 455 8.64 -32.14 12.35
C TRP A 455 8.90 -31.09 13.42
N VAL A 456 8.15 -30.00 13.36
CA VAL A 456 8.23 -28.90 14.33
C VAL A 456 6.84 -28.68 14.91
N ILE A 457 6.73 -28.83 16.23
CA ILE A 457 5.49 -28.53 16.96
C ILE A 457 5.61 -27.18 17.65
N ASP A 458 4.65 -26.32 17.33
CA ASP A 458 4.50 -25.01 17.95
C ASP A 458 3.33 -24.98 18.91
N TYR A 459 3.60 -24.95 20.22
CA TYR A 459 2.55 -24.98 21.24
C TYR A 459 1.65 -23.75 21.23
N ASP A 460 2.07 -22.64 20.61
CA ASP A 460 1.19 -21.47 20.47
C ASP A 460 0.01 -21.75 19.51
N LEU A 461 0.14 -22.76 18.63
CA LEU A 461 -0.92 -23.25 17.75
C LEU A 461 -1.77 -24.34 18.40
N GLN A 462 -1.30 -24.88 19.52
CA GLN A 462 -1.90 -26.02 20.22
C GLN A 462 -2.28 -25.65 21.65
N PRO A 463 -3.17 -24.65 21.88
CA PRO A 463 -3.48 -24.16 23.22
C PRO A 463 -4.15 -25.21 24.13
N HIS A 464 -4.57 -26.34 23.57
CA HIS A 464 -5.18 -27.46 24.28
C HIS A 464 -4.13 -28.50 24.74
N LEU A 465 -2.93 -28.50 24.16
CA LEU A 465 -1.86 -29.41 24.57
C LEU A 465 -1.15 -28.86 25.81
N VAL A 466 -0.77 -29.77 26.70
CA VAL A 466 0.06 -29.43 27.86
C VAL A 466 1.45 -29.05 27.35
N LYS A 467 1.96 -27.88 27.78
CA LYS A 467 3.31 -27.40 27.49
C LYS A 467 4.37 -28.21 28.26
N GLU A 468 4.61 -29.43 27.82
CA GLU A 468 5.74 -30.25 28.22
C GLU A 468 6.49 -30.63 26.95
N PRO A 469 7.70 -30.10 26.69
CA PRO A 469 8.77 -29.65 27.61
C PRO A 469 8.68 -28.19 28.11
N ALA A 470 9.58 -27.77 29.01
CA ALA A 470 9.65 -26.39 29.55
C ALA A 470 10.63 -25.45 28.81
N LYS A 471 11.24 -25.91 27.72
CA LYS A 471 12.19 -25.17 26.87
C LYS A 471 12.15 -25.76 25.46
N SER A 472 12.65 -25.00 24.48
CA SER A 472 12.85 -25.55 23.13
C SER A 472 13.80 -26.74 23.16
N VAL A 473 13.41 -27.86 22.55
CA VAL A 473 14.18 -29.11 22.59
C VAL A 473 13.71 -30.08 21.50
N ILE A 474 14.61 -30.96 21.08
CA ILE A 474 14.33 -32.01 20.11
C ILE A 474 14.06 -33.32 20.85
N TYR A 475 12.92 -33.94 20.56
CA TYR A 475 12.59 -35.30 20.98
C TYR A 475 12.83 -36.25 19.80
N TYR A 476 13.24 -37.48 20.12
CA TYR A 476 13.42 -38.55 19.15
C TYR A 476 12.51 -39.72 19.49
N TYR A 477 11.66 -40.08 18.53
CA TYR A 477 10.77 -41.24 18.58
C TYR A 477 11.31 -42.30 17.61
N SER A 478 11.52 -43.52 18.11
CA SER A 478 11.90 -44.64 17.25
C SER A 478 10.72 -45.15 16.44
N ARG A 479 10.98 -45.94 15.40
CA ARG A 479 9.95 -46.64 14.59
C ARG A 479 8.91 -47.44 15.38
N ASN A 480 9.17 -47.75 16.64
CA ASN A 480 8.24 -48.48 17.51
C ASN A 480 7.31 -47.55 18.32
N GLY A 481 7.35 -46.23 18.09
CA GLY A 481 6.56 -45.24 18.84
C GLY A 481 7.15 -44.83 20.18
N SER A 482 8.24 -45.45 20.64
CA SER A 482 8.89 -45.11 21.90
C SER A 482 9.73 -43.84 21.80
N ILE A 483 9.65 -43.00 22.83
CA ILE A 483 10.57 -41.87 23.02
C ILE A 483 11.92 -42.42 23.46
N GLU A 484 12.92 -42.35 22.59
CA GLU A 484 14.29 -42.77 22.88
C GLU A 484 15.11 -41.61 23.46
N SER A 485 14.77 -40.37 23.14
CA SER A 485 15.41 -39.17 23.71
C SER A 485 14.43 -38.02 23.87
N ARG A 486 14.55 -37.31 24.99
CA ARG A 486 13.83 -36.06 25.29
C ARG A 486 14.71 -34.81 25.19
N ASP A 487 15.99 -34.96 24.82
CA ASP A 487 16.91 -33.85 24.52
C ASP A 487 18.06 -34.38 23.66
N VAL A 488 17.79 -34.61 22.37
CA VAL A 488 18.73 -35.28 21.44
C VAL A 488 20.09 -34.56 21.40
N LEU A 489 20.07 -33.23 21.42
CA LEU A 489 21.30 -32.43 21.46
C LEU A 489 22.11 -32.71 22.73
N LYS A 490 21.46 -32.71 23.90
CA LYS A 490 22.14 -32.98 25.18
C LYS A 490 22.70 -34.41 25.22
N ASP A 491 21.95 -35.39 24.73
CA ASP A 491 22.37 -36.78 24.72
C ASP A 491 23.58 -36.97 23.78
N SER A 492 23.54 -36.36 22.60
CA SER A 492 24.64 -36.40 21.61
C SER A 492 25.91 -35.76 22.14
N LEU A 493 25.81 -34.58 22.76
CA LEU A 493 26.95 -33.92 23.42
C LEU A 493 27.52 -34.78 24.55
N SER A 494 26.66 -35.45 25.33
CA SER A 494 27.10 -36.33 26.42
C SER A 494 27.84 -37.55 25.90
N GLU A 495 27.41 -38.12 24.78
CA GLU A 495 28.09 -39.25 24.14
C GLU A 495 29.44 -38.86 23.54
N LEU A 496 29.51 -37.72 22.84
CA LEU A 496 30.76 -37.13 22.35
C LEU A 496 31.75 -36.90 23.50
N SER A 497 31.27 -36.38 24.62
CA SER A 497 32.06 -36.18 25.85
C SER A 497 32.69 -37.48 26.33
N ARG A 498 31.89 -38.54 26.46
CA ARG A 498 32.35 -39.85 26.92
C ARG A 498 33.42 -40.41 25.99
N LYS A 499 33.16 -40.41 24.68
CA LYS A 499 34.11 -40.89 23.65
C LYS A 499 35.45 -40.13 23.72
N GLN A 500 35.41 -38.81 23.88
CA GLN A 500 36.63 -38.00 23.99
C GLN A 500 37.37 -38.24 25.33
N ILE A 501 36.65 -38.37 26.44
CA ILE A 501 37.24 -38.71 27.74
C ILE A 501 37.90 -40.09 27.69
N ASP A 502 37.24 -41.10 27.11
CA ASP A 502 37.79 -42.45 26.95
C ASP A 502 39.07 -42.46 26.11
N LEU A 503 39.11 -41.67 25.03
CA LEU A 503 40.31 -41.47 24.22
C LEU A 503 41.45 -40.84 25.04
N ILE A 504 41.17 -39.81 25.83
CA ILE A 504 42.17 -39.12 26.67
C ILE A 504 42.70 -40.05 27.76
N LEU A 505 41.83 -40.79 28.44
CA LEU A 505 42.22 -41.76 29.48
C LEU A 505 43.04 -42.91 28.91
N LYS A 506 42.78 -43.32 27.67
CA LYS A 506 43.59 -44.33 26.97
C LYS A 506 45.01 -43.83 26.68
N GLU A 507 45.17 -42.55 26.35
CA GLU A 507 46.48 -41.93 26.12
C GLU A 507 47.18 -41.54 27.43
N ASN A 508 46.42 -41.25 28.50
CA ASN A 508 46.92 -40.72 29.78
C ASN A 508 46.20 -41.37 30.98
N PRO A 509 46.56 -42.61 31.36
CA PRO A 509 45.81 -43.41 32.34
C PRO A 509 45.89 -42.91 33.80
N ASN A 510 46.78 -41.96 34.11
CA ASN A 510 46.94 -41.41 35.46
C ASN A 510 46.01 -40.22 35.76
N LEU A 511 45.26 -39.72 34.77
CA LEU A 511 44.32 -38.63 34.96
C LEU A 511 43.06 -39.10 35.71
N ALA A 512 42.59 -38.30 36.67
CA ALA A 512 41.35 -38.58 37.38
C ALA A 512 40.13 -38.32 36.48
N GLU A 513 39.39 -39.37 36.13
CA GLU A 513 38.20 -39.31 35.28
C GLU A 513 37.16 -38.29 35.77
N ARG A 514 37.03 -38.13 37.09
CA ARG A 514 36.09 -37.18 37.71
C ARG A 514 36.41 -35.71 37.38
N ASP A 515 37.69 -35.36 37.34
CA ASP A 515 38.13 -33.99 37.06
C ASP A 515 37.95 -33.67 35.56
N LEU A 516 38.21 -34.66 34.70
CA LEU A 516 37.95 -34.58 33.26
C LEU A 516 36.46 -34.39 32.97
N LYS A 517 35.57 -35.17 33.60
CA LYS A 517 34.11 -35.02 33.43
C LYS A 517 33.61 -33.64 33.84
N THR A 518 34.08 -33.12 34.97
CA THR A 518 33.68 -31.80 35.48
C THR A 518 34.10 -30.68 34.51
N ARG A 519 35.33 -30.75 34.00
CA ARG A 519 35.88 -29.74 33.08
C ARG A 519 35.30 -29.83 31.68
N PHE A 520 34.98 -31.03 31.21
CA PHE A 520 34.28 -31.22 29.94
C PHE A 520 32.89 -30.58 29.99
N GLN A 521 32.20 -30.71 31.13
CA GLN A 521 30.91 -30.07 31.33
C GLN A 521 31.02 -28.53 31.33
N GLU A 522 32.08 -27.96 31.92
CA GLU A 522 32.38 -26.53 31.84
C GLU A 522 32.70 -26.09 30.40
N PHE A 523 33.46 -26.89 29.65
CA PHE A 523 33.80 -26.63 28.25
C PHE A 523 32.56 -26.61 27.35
N ILE A 524 31.67 -27.60 27.42
CA ILE A 524 30.38 -27.61 26.67
C ILE A 524 29.54 -26.36 26.98
N ASN A 525 29.57 -25.89 28.23
CA ASN A 525 28.80 -24.72 28.64
C ASN A 525 29.33 -23.42 27.98
N VAL A 526 30.64 -23.34 27.72
CA VAL A 526 31.32 -22.18 27.12
C VAL A 526 31.40 -22.27 25.59
N TYR A 527 31.81 -23.43 25.04
CA TYR A 527 32.04 -23.70 23.61
C TYR A 527 31.23 -24.92 23.14
N PRO A 528 30.00 -24.72 22.68
CA PRO A 528 29.08 -25.79 22.29
C PRO A 528 29.13 -26.10 20.78
N ASP A 529 30.12 -25.61 20.03
CA ASP A 529 30.17 -25.82 18.58
C ASP A 529 30.76 -27.20 18.25
N ASP A 530 29.99 -27.99 17.51
CA ASP A 530 30.35 -29.32 16.97
C ASP A 530 31.42 -29.27 15.85
N GLU A 531 32.15 -28.16 15.70
CA GLU A 531 33.16 -27.96 14.63
C GLU A 531 34.58 -27.79 15.17
N LEU A 532 34.83 -28.09 16.44
CA LEU A 532 36.22 -28.19 16.89
C LEU A 532 36.81 -29.48 16.32
N SER A 533 37.77 -29.32 15.41
CA SER A 533 38.67 -30.40 15.04
C SER A 533 39.29 -30.99 16.31
N LYS A 534 39.70 -32.27 16.30
CA LYS A 534 40.42 -32.89 17.43
C LYS A 534 41.59 -32.00 17.89
N GLU A 535 42.22 -31.28 16.96
CA GLU A 535 43.35 -30.37 17.21
C GLU A 535 42.95 -29.09 17.93
N ASP A 536 41.86 -28.44 17.53
CA ASP A 536 41.38 -27.21 18.18
C ASP A 536 40.82 -27.49 19.58
N PHE A 537 40.19 -28.65 19.77
CA PHE A 537 39.74 -29.14 21.07
C PHE A 537 40.92 -29.36 22.04
N ILE A 538 41.98 -30.04 21.58
CA ILE A 538 43.21 -30.24 22.36
C ILE A 538 43.90 -28.89 22.67
N LYS A 539 43.85 -27.93 21.74
CA LYS A 539 44.46 -26.61 21.89
C LYS A 539 43.78 -25.76 22.96
N GLU A 540 42.45 -25.79 23.06
CA GLU A 540 41.72 -25.10 24.14
C GLU A 540 41.87 -25.81 25.49
N LEU A 541 41.90 -27.15 25.51
CA LEU A 541 42.21 -27.92 26.72
C LEU A 541 43.59 -27.56 27.30
N LYS A 542 44.62 -27.44 26.44
CA LYS A 542 45.98 -27.03 26.83
C LYS A 542 46.07 -25.59 27.36
N LYS A 543 45.12 -24.71 27.01
CA LYS A 543 45.07 -23.34 27.57
C LYS A 543 44.53 -23.32 29.00
N LEU A 544 43.57 -24.20 29.29
CA LEU A 544 42.98 -24.34 30.61
C LEU A 544 43.90 -25.13 31.55
N PHE A 545 44.70 -26.07 31.02
CA PHE A 545 45.68 -26.88 31.77
C PHE A 545 46.99 -27.01 30.96
N PRO A 546 48.02 -26.21 31.30
CA PRO A 546 49.29 -26.16 30.56
C PRO A 546 50.23 -27.35 30.80
N GLU A 547 50.05 -28.05 31.93
CA GLU A 547 50.73 -29.33 32.25
C GLU A 547 49.96 -30.50 31.67
#